data_AF-V9F080-F1
#
_entry.id   AF-V9F080-F1
#
_cell.length_a   1.000
_cell.length_b   1.000
_cell.length_c   1.000
_cell.angle_alpha   90.00
_cell.angle_beta   90.00
_cell.angle_gamma   90.00
#
_symmetry.space_group_name_H-M   'P 1'
#
loop_
_entity.id
_entity.type
_entity.pdbx_description
1 polymer ?
#
loop_
_entity_poly.entity_id
_entity_poly.type
_entity_poly.pdbx_seq_one_letter_code
_entity_poly.pdbx_strand_id
1 'polypeptide(L)'
;MVGLKLKGAKNNQFGREEVRYHHKSGDKILCPVRAARWIHRGARAFKTAADAPALSLQNGGITADEVATVIRRAAARLGFEPSRFSPHSVRIGGATALLNSGTDRLLIKLMGRWLSNAFEAYPVLSAKGSAGISTRMC
;
A
#
# COMPACT_ATOMS: atom_id res chain seq x y z
N MET A 1 1.62 4.44 16.40
CA MET A 1 2.15 4.83 15.08
C MET A 1 3.21 3.80 14.70
N VAL A 2 3.45 3.59 13.41
CA VAL A 2 4.55 2.75 12.89
C VAL A 2 5.31 3.54 11.84
N GLY A 3 6.64 3.47 11.88
CA GLY A 3 7.53 4.00 10.85
C GLY A 3 8.04 2.89 9.96
N LEU A 4 7.91 3.04 8.65
CA LEU A 4 8.45 2.13 7.66
C LEU A 4 9.66 2.78 7.00
N LYS A 5 10.86 2.26 7.28
CA LYS A 5 12.09 2.68 6.60
C LYS A 5 12.19 1.99 5.24
N LEU A 6 12.17 2.78 4.19
CA LEU A 6 12.22 2.33 2.80
C LEU A 6 13.62 2.62 2.26
N LYS A 7 14.48 1.58 2.25
CA LYS A 7 15.88 1.68 1.83
C LYS A 7 16.07 1.75 0.31
N GLY A 8 15.08 1.31 -0.48
CA GLY A 8 15.17 1.27 -1.94
C GLY A 8 13.80 1.22 -2.62
N ALA A 9 13.77 1.57 -3.91
CA ALA A 9 12.64 1.34 -4.80
C ALA A 9 13.14 1.33 -6.26
N LYS A 10 12.39 0.70 -7.16
CA LYS A 10 12.67 0.67 -8.60
C LYS A 10 12.89 2.07 -9.21
N ASN A 11 12.23 3.08 -8.65
CA ASN A 11 12.30 4.48 -9.06
C ASN A 11 13.22 5.34 -8.15
N ASN A 12 13.99 4.74 -7.23
CA ASN A 12 14.90 5.45 -6.35
C ASN A 12 16.31 5.54 -6.94
N GLN A 13 16.45 6.14 -8.13
CA GLN A 13 17.74 6.25 -8.85
C GLN A 13 18.82 6.97 -8.04
N PHE A 14 18.44 7.80 -7.07
CA PHE A 14 19.35 8.55 -6.21
C PHE A 14 19.56 7.93 -4.83
N GLY A 15 19.06 6.72 -4.58
CA GLY A 15 19.28 6.00 -3.31
C GLY A 15 18.72 6.70 -2.06
N ARG A 16 17.75 7.61 -2.22
CA ARG A 16 17.16 8.35 -1.09
C ARG A 16 16.41 7.40 -0.17
N GLU A 17 16.89 7.25 1.04
CA GLU A 17 16.15 6.58 2.11
C GLU A 17 14.97 7.46 2.52
N GLU A 18 13.82 6.84 2.73
CA GLU A 18 12.63 7.54 3.18
C GLU A 18 11.98 6.77 4.32
N VAL A 19 11.46 7.51 5.30
CA VAL A 19 10.59 6.94 6.33
C VAL A 19 9.16 7.39 6.05
N ARG A 20 8.22 6.45 6.15
CA ARG A 20 6.78 6.74 6.09
C ARG A 20 6.14 6.34 7.41
N TYR A 21 5.44 7.30 8.01
CA TYR A 21 4.76 7.10 9.27
C TYR A 21 3.28 6.83 9.03
N HIS A 22 2.77 5.80 9.67
CA HIS A 22 1.36 5.45 9.65
C HIS A 22 0.78 5.45 11.06
N HIS A 23 -0.41 6.04 11.19
CA HIS A 23 -1.17 6.06 12.43
C HIS A 23 -2.25 4.97 12.40
N LYS A 24 -2.88 4.71 13.55
CA LYS A 24 -4.01 3.78 13.61
C LYS A 24 -5.15 4.38 12.79
N SER A 25 -5.67 3.66 11.81
CA SER A 25 -6.80 4.12 10.99
C SER A 25 -8.17 3.89 11.66
N GLY A 26 -8.23 3.12 12.75
CA GLY A 26 -9.49 2.64 13.34
C GLY A 26 -10.08 1.42 12.62
N ASP A 27 -9.64 1.13 11.39
CA ASP A 27 -10.11 -0.03 10.62
C ASP A 27 -9.73 -1.35 11.31
N LYS A 28 -10.68 -2.29 11.36
CA LYS A 28 -10.49 -3.57 12.06
C LYS A 28 -9.63 -4.56 11.27
N ILE A 29 -9.50 -4.37 9.96
CA ILE A 29 -8.87 -5.31 9.03
C ILE A 29 -7.64 -4.65 8.38
N LEU A 30 -7.82 -3.47 7.79
CA LEU A 30 -6.84 -2.79 6.94
C LEU A 30 -5.96 -1.76 7.68
N CYS A 31 -5.99 -1.75 9.00
CA CYS A 31 -5.20 -0.78 9.77
C CYS A 31 -3.69 -1.05 9.65
N PRO A 32 -2.88 -0.07 9.18
CA PRO A 32 -1.46 -0.26 8.93
C PRO A 32 -0.67 -0.58 10.20
N VAL A 33 -1.06 0.00 11.35
CA VAL A 33 -0.44 -0.31 12.65
C VAL A 33 -0.75 -1.75 13.08
N ARG A 34 -1.93 -2.28 12.75
CA ARG A 34 -2.27 -3.68 13.02
C ARG A 34 -1.52 -4.62 12.08
N ALA A 35 -1.42 -4.28 10.79
CA ALA A 35 -0.63 -5.02 9.82
C ALA A 35 0.84 -5.12 10.23
N ALA A 36 1.45 -4.01 10.65
CA ALA A 36 2.84 -4.00 11.13
C ALA A 36 3.06 -4.90 12.37
N ARG A 37 2.06 -5.02 13.25
CA ARG A 37 2.15 -5.95 14.38
C ARG A 37 2.27 -7.41 13.92
N TRP A 38 1.56 -7.80 12.86
CA TRP A 38 1.67 -9.14 12.29
C TRP A 38 3.05 -9.40 11.70
N ILE A 39 3.64 -8.38 11.05
CA ILE A 39 5.01 -8.43 10.55
C ILE A 39 6.00 -8.67 11.71
N HIS A 40 5.91 -7.89 12.80
CA HIS A 40 6.77 -8.09 13.97
C HIS A 40 6.57 -9.46 14.64
N ARG A 41 5.34 -9.97 14.68
CA ARG A 41 5.05 -11.31 15.19
C ARG A 41 5.70 -12.38 14.30
N GLY A 42 5.64 -12.23 12.98
CA GLY A 42 6.32 -13.09 12.02
C GLY A 42 7.83 -13.08 12.23
N ALA A 43 8.45 -11.90 12.29
CA ALA A 43 9.88 -11.75 12.55
C ALA A 43 10.35 -12.52 13.81
N ARG A 44 9.58 -12.42 14.91
CA ARG A 44 9.85 -13.19 16.14
C ARG A 44 9.70 -14.69 15.95
N ALA A 45 8.63 -15.13 15.28
CA ALA A 45 8.35 -16.54 15.04
C ALA A 45 9.42 -17.19 14.15
N PHE A 46 9.89 -16.48 13.12
CA PHE A 46 10.91 -16.95 12.19
C PHE A 46 12.34 -16.63 12.61
N LYS A 47 12.54 -16.00 13.79
CA LYS A 47 13.85 -15.62 14.35
C LYS A 47 14.72 -14.82 13.35
N THR A 48 14.11 -13.89 12.63
CA THR A 48 14.83 -13.04 11.67
C THR A 48 15.75 -12.06 12.39
N ALA A 49 16.86 -11.66 11.76
CA ALA A 49 17.75 -10.63 12.30
C ALA A 49 17.04 -9.28 12.49
N ALA A 50 17.52 -8.46 13.42
CA ALA A 50 16.88 -7.20 13.78
C ALA A 50 16.88 -6.16 12.64
N ASP A 51 17.89 -6.21 11.78
CA ASP A 51 18.09 -5.33 10.62
C ASP A 51 17.61 -5.96 9.30
N ALA A 52 17.08 -7.18 9.36
CA ALA A 52 16.53 -7.89 8.21
C ALA A 52 15.34 -7.12 7.61
N PRO A 53 15.09 -7.25 6.30
CA PRO A 53 13.88 -6.74 5.67
C PRO A 53 12.60 -7.19 6.41
N ALA A 54 11.62 -6.30 6.45
CA ALA A 54 10.39 -6.51 7.23
C ALA A 54 9.66 -7.83 6.89
N LEU A 55 9.73 -8.28 5.63
CA LEU A 55 9.05 -9.49 5.15
C LEU A 55 9.99 -10.70 5.02
N SER A 56 11.11 -10.69 5.76
CA SER A 56 12.01 -11.83 5.82
C SER A 56 11.38 -13.04 6.51
N LEU A 57 11.78 -14.22 6.05
CA LEU A 57 11.49 -15.51 6.66
C LEU A 57 12.81 -16.13 7.16
N GLN A 58 12.75 -17.32 7.73
CA GLN A 58 13.97 -18.02 8.18
C GLN A 58 14.94 -18.26 7.00
N ASN A 59 14.40 -18.62 5.84
CA ASN A 59 15.13 -18.80 4.60
C ASN A 59 14.48 -17.91 3.52
N GLY A 60 15.12 -16.78 3.19
CA GLY A 60 14.64 -15.84 2.18
C GLY A 60 13.60 -14.83 2.70
N GLY A 61 12.61 -14.50 1.88
CA GLY A 61 11.57 -13.53 2.23
C GLY A 61 10.36 -13.65 1.32
N ILE A 62 9.26 -13.03 1.73
CA ILE A 62 8.01 -13.05 0.97
C ILE A 62 8.23 -12.33 -0.37
N THR A 63 7.96 -13.05 -1.45
CA THR A 63 8.12 -12.59 -2.83
C THR A 63 6.88 -11.84 -3.33
N ALA A 64 7.07 -11.04 -4.38
CA ALA A 64 5.94 -10.38 -5.05
C ALA A 64 4.95 -11.38 -5.65
N ASP A 65 5.41 -12.55 -6.12
CA ASP A 65 4.57 -13.58 -6.73
C ASP A 65 3.71 -14.33 -5.71
N GLU A 66 4.23 -14.56 -4.50
CA GLU A 66 3.43 -15.11 -3.40
C GLU A 66 2.32 -14.13 -3.01
N VAL A 67 2.65 -12.84 -2.88
CA VAL A 67 1.64 -11.80 -2.62
C VAL A 67 0.62 -11.75 -3.75
N ALA A 68 1.07 -11.78 -5.00
CA ALA A 68 0.18 -11.79 -6.17
C ALA A 68 -0.75 -13.01 -6.14
N THR A 69 -0.23 -14.18 -5.80
CA THR A 69 -1.01 -15.43 -5.70
C THR A 69 -2.09 -15.33 -4.63
N VAL A 70 -1.79 -14.75 -3.46
CA VAL A 70 -2.79 -14.52 -2.41
C VAL A 70 -3.88 -13.56 -2.89
N ILE A 71 -3.51 -12.45 -3.53
CA ILE A 71 -4.46 -11.47 -4.07
C ILE A 71 -5.36 -12.12 -5.12
N ARG A 72 -4.79 -12.85 -6.08
CA ARG A 72 -5.53 -13.54 -7.15
C ARG A 72 -6.50 -14.58 -6.61
N ARG A 73 -6.10 -15.34 -5.59
CA ARG A 73 -7.00 -16.29 -4.89
C ARG A 73 -8.15 -15.57 -4.20
N ALA A 74 -7.90 -14.41 -3.58
CA ALA A 74 -8.97 -13.60 -2.98
C ALA A 74 -9.93 -13.05 -4.04
N ALA A 75 -9.41 -12.55 -5.17
CA ALA A 75 -10.20 -12.08 -6.30
C ALA A 75 -11.11 -13.19 -6.86
N ALA A 76 -10.55 -14.39 -7.11
CA ALA A 76 -11.30 -15.55 -7.60
C ALA A 76 -12.47 -15.92 -6.67
N ARG A 77 -12.23 -15.95 -5.35
CA ARG A 77 -13.27 -16.27 -4.35
C ARG A 77 -14.41 -15.26 -4.32
N LEU A 78 -14.15 -14.03 -4.74
CA LEU A 78 -15.14 -12.96 -4.83
C LEU A 78 -15.79 -12.88 -6.23
N GLY A 79 -15.50 -13.83 -7.12
CA GLY A 79 -16.06 -13.87 -8.48
C GLY A 79 -15.38 -12.92 -9.47
N PHE A 80 -14.22 -12.35 -9.12
CA PHE A 80 -13.46 -11.50 -10.04
C PHE A 80 -12.47 -12.31 -10.88
N GLU A 81 -12.21 -11.83 -12.09
CA GLU A 81 -11.17 -12.38 -12.97
C GLU A 81 -9.78 -12.18 -12.32
N PRO A 82 -9.02 -13.25 -12.00
CA PRO A 82 -7.79 -13.10 -11.23
C PRO A 82 -6.61 -12.45 -11.97
N SER A 83 -6.47 -12.63 -13.30
CA SER A 83 -5.32 -12.08 -14.04
C SER A 83 -5.28 -10.55 -14.05
N ARG A 84 -6.42 -9.88 -13.79
CA ARG A 84 -6.52 -8.44 -13.58
C ARG A 84 -5.94 -7.94 -12.26
N PHE A 85 -5.53 -8.82 -11.35
CA PHE A 85 -5.01 -8.43 -10.03
C PHE A 85 -3.54 -8.80 -9.83
N SER A 86 -2.81 -7.86 -9.23
CA SER A 86 -1.39 -7.98 -8.92
C SER A 86 -1.05 -7.11 -7.71
N PRO A 87 0.17 -7.16 -7.15
CA PRO A 87 0.58 -6.23 -6.11
C PRO A 87 0.43 -4.75 -6.54
N HIS A 88 0.50 -4.46 -7.85
CA HIS A 88 0.29 -3.13 -8.37
C HIS A 88 -1.17 -2.65 -8.21
N SER A 89 -2.15 -3.55 -8.30
CA SER A 89 -3.56 -3.17 -8.09
C SER A 89 -3.83 -2.70 -6.66
N VAL A 90 -3.11 -3.22 -5.66
CA VAL A 90 -3.17 -2.71 -4.27
C VAL A 90 -2.68 -1.27 -4.18
N ARG A 91 -1.62 -0.93 -4.92
CA ARG A 91 -1.07 0.44 -4.96
C ARG A 91 -2.05 1.41 -5.62
N ILE A 92 -2.67 1.01 -6.73
CA ILE A 92 -3.74 1.77 -7.39
C ILE A 92 -4.92 1.95 -6.44
N GLY A 93 -5.38 0.87 -5.81
CA GLY A 93 -6.49 0.89 -4.85
C GLY A 93 -6.24 1.83 -3.66
N GLY A 94 -5.02 1.86 -3.13
CA GLY A 94 -4.63 2.81 -2.08
C GLY A 94 -4.70 4.27 -2.56
N ALA A 95 -4.24 4.56 -3.77
CA ALA A 95 -4.32 5.90 -4.36
C ALA A 95 -5.78 6.33 -4.60
N THR A 96 -6.60 5.42 -5.12
CA THR A 96 -8.06 5.57 -5.27
C THR A 96 -8.71 5.86 -3.92
N ALA A 97 -8.38 5.11 -2.87
CA ALA A 97 -8.94 5.30 -1.54
C ALA A 97 -8.59 6.69 -0.97
N LEU A 98 -7.34 7.14 -1.14
CA LEU A 98 -6.92 8.49 -0.72
C LEU A 98 -7.65 9.58 -1.51
N LEU A 99 -7.73 9.48 -2.85
CA LEU A 99 -8.48 10.43 -3.66
C LEU A 99 -9.93 10.58 -3.17
N ASN A 100 -10.62 9.46 -2.97
CA ASN A 100 -12.02 9.45 -2.54
C ASN A 100 -12.24 9.88 -1.09
N SER A 101 -11.17 10.05 -0.31
CA SER A 101 -11.22 10.67 1.03
C SER A 101 -11.02 12.19 0.99
N GLY A 102 -10.83 12.77 -0.20
CA GLY A 102 -10.50 14.19 -0.36
C GLY A 102 -9.05 14.51 -0.04
N THR A 103 -8.16 13.51 0.00
CA THR A 103 -6.73 13.72 0.23
C THR A 103 -6.13 14.52 -0.93
N ASP A 104 -5.31 15.52 -0.59
CA ASP A 104 -4.62 16.36 -1.57
C ASP A 104 -3.69 15.55 -2.50
N ARG A 105 -3.56 16.02 -3.75
CA ARG A 105 -2.74 15.41 -4.80
C ARG A 105 -1.29 15.20 -4.37
N LEU A 106 -0.67 16.22 -3.74
CA LEU A 106 0.72 16.13 -3.29
C LEU A 106 0.86 15.06 -2.21
N LEU A 107 -0.11 14.97 -1.29
CA LEU A 107 -0.08 13.94 -0.26
C LEU A 107 -0.21 12.53 -0.86
N ILE A 108 -1.08 12.32 -1.84
CA ILE A 108 -1.16 11.03 -2.58
C ILE A 108 0.19 10.71 -3.24
N LYS A 109 0.77 11.70 -3.93
CA LYS A 109 2.07 11.57 -4.61
C LYS A 109 3.18 11.15 -3.64
N LEU A 110 3.27 11.83 -2.48
CA LEU A 110 4.25 11.56 -1.43
C LEU A 110 4.04 10.19 -0.78
N MET A 111 2.78 9.82 -0.51
CA MET A 111 2.44 8.55 0.13
C MET A 111 2.81 7.35 -0.74
N GLY A 112 2.56 7.42 -2.05
CA GLY A 112 3.01 6.34 -2.94
C GLY A 112 4.43 6.49 -3.45
N ARG A 113 5.15 7.56 -3.15
CA ARG A 113 6.53 7.80 -3.63
C ARG A 113 6.59 7.86 -5.16
N TRP A 114 5.68 8.60 -5.76
CA TRP A 114 5.71 8.86 -7.20
C TRP A 114 6.55 10.11 -7.48
N LEU A 115 7.51 9.98 -8.41
CA LEU A 115 8.34 11.10 -8.86
C LEU A 115 7.61 11.93 -9.92
N SER A 116 7.04 11.27 -10.92
CA SER A 116 6.26 11.91 -11.98
C SER A 116 4.77 11.99 -11.61
N ASN A 117 4.02 12.76 -12.41
CA ASN A 117 2.57 12.86 -12.30
C ASN A 117 1.83 11.72 -13.04
N ALA A 118 2.55 10.74 -13.60
CA ALA A 118 1.93 9.59 -14.28
C ALA A 118 1.00 8.78 -13.37
N PHE A 119 1.12 8.92 -12.04
CA PHE A 119 0.21 8.30 -11.09
C PHE A 119 -1.22 8.82 -11.16
N GLU A 120 -1.45 10.02 -11.71
CA GLU A 120 -2.77 10.64 -11.80
C GLU A 120 -3.74 9.83 -12.67
N ALA A 121 -3.21 8.98 -13.56
CA ALA A 121 -4.01 8.06 -14.38
C ALA A 121 -4.57 6.84 -13.61
N TYR A 122 -4.14 6.60 -12.37
CA TYR A 122 -4.54 5.40 -11.62
C TYR A 122 -5.79 5.60 -10.74
N PRO A 123 -5.89 6.65 -9.90
CA PRO A 123 -7.03 6.82 -9.02
C PRO A 123 -8.34 6.97 -9.80
N VAL A 124 -9.38 6.29 -9.34
CA VAL A 124 -10.73 6.40 -9.92
C VAL A 124 -11.65 7.14 -8.95
N LEU A 125 -12.31 8.20 -9.40
CA LEU A 125 -13.34 8.86 -8.60
C LEU A 125 -14.57 7.95 -8.50
N SER A 126 -14.97 7.61 -7.28
CA SER A 126 -16.16 6.81 -6.99
C SER A 126 -17.37 7.71 -6.75
N ALA A 127 -18.58 7.16 -6.90
CA ALA A 127 -19.83 7.86 -6.58
C ALA A 127 -19.86 8.39 -5.13
N LYS A 128 -19.24 7.68 -4.19
CA LYS A 128 -19.13 8.14 -2.80
C LYS A 128 -18.14 9.29 -2.66
N GLY A 129 -16.99 9.21 -3.34
CA GLY A 129 -15.97 10.27 -3.27
C GLY A 129 -16.35 11.55 -4.00
N SER A 130 -17.30 11.48 -4.94
CA SER A 130 -17.87 12.67 -5.59
C SER A 130 -18.96 13.36 -4.78
N ALA A 131 -19.40 12.78 -3.66
CA ALA A 131 -20.41 13.38 -2.81
C ALA A 131 -19.97 14.77 -2.32
N GLY A 132 -20.82 15.76 -2.55
CA GLY A 132 -20.57 17.15 -2.14
C GLY A 132 -19.64 17.95 -3.06
N ILE A 133 -19.05 17.36 -4.12
CA ILE A 133 -18.20 18.12 -5.06
C ILE A 133 -18.99 19.24 -5.76
N SER A 134 -20.28 19.02 -6.05
CA SER A 134 -21.14 20.03 -6.66
C SER A 134 -21.19 21.35 -5.88
N THR A 135 -21.05 21.31 -4.55
CA THR A 135 -21.03 22.52 -3.70
C THR A 135 -19.80 23.41 -3.93
N ARG A 136 -18.77 22.90 -4.61
CA ARG A 136 -17.54 23.63 -4.94
C ARG A 136 -17.51 24.15 -6.38
N MET A 137 -18.55 23.86 -7.17
CA MET A 137 -18.65 24.27 -8.57
C MET A 137 -19.37 25.63 -8.75
N CYS A 138 -19.83 26.22 -7.65
CA CYS A 138 -20.51 27.52 -7.61
C CYS A 138 -19.59 28.61 -7.07
#